data_AF-A0A956BTH3-F1
#
_entry.id   AF-A0A956BTH3-F1
#
_cell.length_a   1.000
_cell.length_b   1.000
_cell.length_c   1.000
_cell.angle_alpha   90.00
_cell.angle_beta   90.00
_cell.angle_gamma   90.00
#
_symmetry.space_group_name_H-M   'P 1'
#
loop_
_entity.id
_entity.type
_entity.pdbx_description
1 polymer ?
#
loop_
_entity_poly.entity_id
_entity_poly.type
_entity_poly.pdbx_seq_one_letter_code
_entity_poly.pdbx_strand_id
1 'polypeptide(L)'
;MPAPLHSHARSLDRGMSEDVRALSTRVIDPRAASKGFVVVALLAMPLLWWMAESLWVHADHETDATRALRDFADRGDANGVDPAPSSPRPLAILLVDGLRVDEAERSPALRAFRAGALHGTVRYPRPTLSTGAYHALVTGTPNRLSGVFTNRYHLTSGGGVARVDSLADRVRAVAGRERYVAEDLDWLLQLLTPRAEARELFTGQAFDAAARDAFAAFARDASPGLLVAHMLAVDESAHETGVDSALHAAALGRADALVAALHAAVDAQPALVALVIADHGHLDVGGHGGDEPEVVRAPFAIRGAQIADRDGDTLELAPECVAALLAGATGSATPRSSTCLGEQPTPGGLQRVAFAEDAARRQRGLHEARTLGLLGLGMLLTLMGLGATTRSFSGLDAGSVVAPLVWLAGAAVLHLAVLGRPLTLSAIHLVNPHVVAVGVCGAVSGALGMALGAWLAIARAGAGADPRLALRRAAGGLVWASIAAFGLAWARIGGAYSPWPVTAFAAYAPVFLAAAGVGALLAAAATLLGTMAKREVSYYERPTVGGSAPPGPGDMT
;
A
#
# COMPACT_ATOMS: atom_id res chain seq x y z
N MET A 1 -26.86 -9.34 53.92
CA MET A 1 -27.46 -8.65 52.74
C MET A 1 -27.05 -9.40 51.49
N PRO A 2 -27.97 -10.03 50.74
CA PRO A 2 -27.66 -10.63 49.44
C PRO A 2 -27.65 -9.57 48.33
N ALA A 3 -26.78 -9.76 47.35
CA ALA A 3 -26.34 -8.77 46.35
C ALA A 3 -27.43 -8.34 45.33
N PRO A 4 -27.31 -7.15 44.72
CA PRO A 4 -28.37 -6.50 43.93
C PRO A 4 -28.47 -6.93 42.44
N LEU A 5 -27.74 -7.96 42.00
CA LEU A 5 -27.65 -8.30 40.56
C LEU A 5 -28.75 -9.25 40.05
N HIS A 6 -29.55 -9.86 40.93
CA HIS A 6 -30.60 -10.80 40.50
C HIS A 6 -31.89 -10.13 39.97
N SER A 7 -32.08 -8.84 40.22
CA SER A 7 -33.28 -8.11 39.78
C SER A 7 -33.14 -7.55 38.36
N HIS A 8 -31.93 -7.22 37.91
CA HIS A 8 -31.70 -6.63 36.59
C HIS A 8 -31.80 -7.64 35.44
N ALA A 9 -31.47 -8.91 35.69
CA ALA A 9 -31.66 -9.97 34.70
C ALA A 9 -33.15 -10.25 34.42
N ARG A 10 -34.05 -10.06 35.41
CA ARG A 10 -35.49 -10.30 35.23
C ARG A 10 -36.22 -9.18 34.47
N SER A 11 -35.66 -7.97 34.41
CA SER A 11 -36.32 -6.86 33.70
C SER A 11 -36.07 -6.84 32.18
N LEU A 12 -35.02 -7.53 31.70
CA LEU A 12 -34.74 -7.72 30.27
C LEU A 12 -35.53 -8.89 29.64
N ASP A 13 -36.26 -9.64 30.44
CA ASP A 13 -36.79 -10.96 30.12
C ASP A 13 -38.30 -10.96 29.80
N ARG A 14 -38.94 -9.78 29.78
CA ARG A 14 -40.37 -9.63 29.49
C ARG A 14 -40.58 -9.61 27.97
N GLY A 15 -40.91 -10.76 27.40
CA GLY A 15 -41.37 -10.89 26.01
C GLY A 15 -40.65 -11.96 25.18
N MET A 16 -39.61 -12.60 25.70
CA MET A 16 -38.95 -13.73 25.03
C MET A 16 -39.69 -15.04 25.32
N SER A 17 -39.97 -15.85 24.28
CA SER A 17 -40.52 -17.19 24.48
C SER A 17 -39.53 -18.09 25.21
N GLU A 18 -40.02 -19.11 25.91
CA GLU A 18 -39.16 -20.07 26.63
C GLU A 18 -38.13 -20.74 25.71
N ASP A 19 -38.46 -20.96 24.44
CA ASP A 19 -37.54 -21.51 23.45
C ASP A 19 -36.37 -20.55 23.14
N VAL A 20 -36.65 -19.26 22.96
CA VAL A 20 -35.60 -18.25 22.74
C VAL A 20 -34.74 -18.09 23.99
N ARG A 21 -35.36 -18.16 25.18
CA ARG A 21 -34.62 -18.16 26.45
C ARG A 21 -33.71 -19.38 26.56
N ALA A 22 -34.22 -20.59 26.30
CA ALA A 22 -33.47 -21.83 26.33
C ALA A 22 -32.31 -21.86 25.32
N LEU A 23 -32.51 -21.28 24.13
CA LEU A 23 -31.46 -21.08 23.13
C LEU A 23 -30.41 -20.05 23.60
N SER A 24 -30.84 -18.95 24.21
CA SER A 24 -29.94 -17.87 24.66
C SER A 24 -29.04 -18.25 25.84
N THR A 25 -29.49 -19.19 26.70
CA THR A 25 -28.75 -19.66 27.88
C THR A 25 -28.01 -20.98 27.67
N ARG A 26 -28.06 -21.56 26.45
CA ARG A 26 -27.43 -22.84 26.16
C ARG A 26 -25.90 -22.71 26.19
N VAL A 27 -25.27 -23.28 27.22
CA VAL A 27 -23.81 -23.40 27.28
C VAL A 27 -23.37 -24.46 26.28
N ILE A 28 -22.55 -24.05 25.30
CA ILE A 28 -21.98 -24.96 24.31
C ILE A 28 -20.83 -25.72 24.99
N ASP A 29 -20.68 -27.02 24.71
CA ASP A 29 -19.51 -27.79 25.14
C ASP A 29 -18.22 -27.07 24.69
N PRO A 30 -17.33 -26.67 25.63
CA PRO A 30 -16.10 -25.95 25.29
C PRO A 30 -15.23 -26.69 24.27
N ARG A 31 -15.25 -28.02 24.23
CA ARG A 31 -14.50 -28.81 23.23
C ARG A 31 -15.13 -28.72 21.85
N ALA A 32 -16.46 -28.84 21.76
CA ALA A 32 -17.19 -28.63 20.51
C ALA A 32 -17.02 -27.19 20.00
N ALA A 33 -17.03 -26.21 20.91
CA ALA A 33 -16.70 -24.83 20.57
C ALA A 33 -15.27 -24.69 20.05
N SER A 34 -14.26 -25.29 20.70
CA SER A 34 -12.87 -25.26 20.21
C SER A 34 -12.75 -25.78 18.78
N LYS A 35 -13.47 -26.86 18.42
CA LYS A 35 -13.51 -27.36 17.03
C LYS A 35 -14.06 -26.31 16.06
N GLY A 36 -15.19 -25.68 16.41
CA GLY A 36 -15.78 -24.61 15.60
C GLY A 36 -14.83 -23.43 15.40
N PHE A 37 -14.16 -22.99 16.46
CA PHE A 37 -13.20 -21.88 16.39
C PHE A 37 -11.96 -22.23 15.58
N VAL A 38 -11.46 -23.47 15.63
CA VAL A 38 -10.37 -23.93 14.75
C VAL A 38 -10.80 -23.86 13.29
N VAL A 39 -12.01 -24.33 12.96
CA VAL A 39 -12.53 -24.24 11.59
C VAL A 39 -12.66 -22.78 11.15
N VAL A 40 -13.21 -21.90 11.99
CA VAL A 40 -13.30 -20.47 11.70
C VAL A 40 -11.91 -19.87 11.47
N ALA A 41 -10.92 -20.18 12.30
CA ALA A 41 -9.56 -19.68 12.14
C ALA A 41 -8.93 -20.13 10.82
N LEU A 42 -9.03 -21.42 10.50
CA LEU A 42 -8.46 -21.98 9.26
C LEU A 42 -9.14 -21.45 8.00
N LEU A 43 -10.44 -21.19 8.03
CA LEU A 43 -11.17 -20.58 6.90
C LEU A 43 -10.90 -19.07 6.79
N ALA A 44 -10.70 -18.39 7.92
CA ALA A 44 -10.42 -16.97 7.94
C ALA A 44 -9.04 -16.64 7.35
N MET A 45 -8.00 -17.44 7.59
CA MET A 45 -6.65 -17.17 7.06
C MET A 45 -6.59 -16.91 5.55
N PRO A 46 -7.05 -17.83 4.67
CA PRO A 46 -7.03 -17.58 3.23
C PRO A 46 -8.01 -16.47 2.82
N LEU A 47 -9.11 -16.27 3.55
CA LEU A 47 -10.06 -15.19 3.27
C LEU A 47 -9.46 -13.82 3.57
N LEU A 48 -8.81 -13.64 4.72
CA LEU A 48 -8.13 -12.39 5.09
C LEU A 48 -7.04 -12.05 4.06
N TRP A 49 -6.26 -13.07 3.65
CA TRP A 49 -5.26 -12.89 2.61
C TRP A 49 -5.88 -12.49 1.27
N TRP A 50 -6.90 -13.22 0.81
CA TRP A 50 -7.61 -12.90 -0.42
C TRP A 50 -8.23 -11.50 -0.40
N MET A 51 -8.83 -11.10 0.72
CA MET A 51 -9.38 -9.75 0.90
C MET A 51 -8.29 -8.67 0.93
N ALA A 52 -7.10 -8.96 1.47
CA ALA A 52 -5.97 -8.04 1.45
C ALA A 52 -5.42 -7.88 0.03
N GLU A 53 -5.25 -8.98 -0.70
CA GLU A 53 -4.84 -9.00 -2.11
C GLU A 53 -5.86 -8.31 -3.01
N SER A 54 -7.17 -8.49 -2.76
CA SER A 54 -8.20 -7.84 -3.56
C SER A 54 -8.16 -6.32 -3.45
N LEU A 55 -7.70 -5.75 -2.33
CA LEU A 55 -7.50 -4.30 -2.20
C LEU A 55 -6.47 -3.78 -3.21
N TRP A 56 -5.37 -4.51 -3.39
CA TRP A 56 -4.33 -4.15 -4.36
C TRP A 56 -4.81 -4.32 -5.79
N VAL A 57 -5.58 -5.38 -6.06
CA VAL A 57 -6.16 -5.61 -7.40
C VAL A 57 -7.10 -4.48 -7.81
N HIS A 58 -7.90 -3.95 -6.88
CA HIS A 58 -8.89 -2.92 -7.17
C HIS A 58 -8.39 -1.49 -6.90
N ALA A 59 -7.17 -1.34 -6.39
CA ALA A 59 -6.53 -0.04 -6.21
C ALA A 59 -6.34 0.70 -7.54
N ASP A 60 -5.96 -0.07 -8.55
CA ASP A 60 -5.64 0.40 -9.88
C ASP A 60 -6.84 0.27 -10.80
N HIS A 61 -7.39 1.40 -11.22
CA HIS A 61 -8.44 1.45 -12.23
C HIS A 61 -8.52 2.84 -12.84
N GLU A 62 -8.95 2.89 -14.09
CA GLU A 62 -9.26 4.17 -14.73
C GLU A 62 -10.36 4.91 -13.96
N THR A 63 -10.07 6.15 -13.55
CA THR A 63 -11.02 6.98 -12.80
C THR A 63 -11.99 7.70 -13.73
N ASP A 64 -13.10 8.21 -13.18
CA ASP A 64 -13.96 9.15 -13.91
C ASP A 64 -13.20 10.41 -14.33
N ALA A 65 -12.18 10.82 -13.55
CA ALA A 65 -11.34 11.96 -13.88
C ALA A 65 -10.39 11.68 -15.06
N THR A 66 -9.86 10.46 -15.17
CA THR A 66 -9.04 10.03 -16.31
C THR A 66 -9.83 10.12 -17.61
N ARG A 67 -11.06 9.57 -17.61
CA ARG A 67 -11.97 9.64 -18.77
C ARG A 67 -12.31 11.09 -19.12
N ALA A 68 -12.63 11.89 -18.11
CA ALA A 68 -12.90 13.32 -18.26
C ALA A 68 -11.74 14.11 -18.88
N LEU A 69 -10.50 13.83 -18.47
CA LEU A 69 -9.30 14.47 -19.03
C LEU A 69 -9.09 14.10 -20.49
N ARG A 70 -9.33 12.83 -20.85
CA ARG A 70 -9.24 12.36 -22.24
C ARG A 70 -10.30 13.03 -23.12
N ASP A 71 -11.55 13.04 -22.67
CA ASP A 71 -12.65 13.69 -23.38
C ASP A 71 -12.41 15.19 -23.58
N PHE A 72 -11.80 15.86 -22.59
CA PHE A 72 -11.43 17.26 -22.71
C PHE A 72 -10.33 17.46 -23.77
N ALA A 73 -9.28 16.64 -23.74
CA ALA A 73 -8.18 16.70 -24.70
C ALA A 73 -8.66 16.52 -26.14
N ASP A 74 -9.54 15.55 -26.38
CA ASP A 74 -10.11 15.25 -27.70
C ASP A 74 -10.98 16.43 -28.23
N ARG A 75 -11.70 17.13 -27.34
CA ARG A 75 -12.47 18.34 -27.70
C ARG A 75 -11.59 19.55 -27.97
N GLY A 76 -10.43 19.66 -27.31
CA GLY A 76 -9.45 20.72 -27.51
C GLY A 76 -8.90 20.73 -28.95
N ASP A 77 -8.64 19.54 -29.50
CA ASP A 77 -8.19 19.35 -30.88
C ASP A 77 -9.24 19.82 -31.89
N ALA A 78 -10.52 19.51 -31.64
CA ALA A 78 -11.62 19.92 -32.53
C ALA A 78 -11.80 21.45 -32.60
N ASN A 79 -11.36 22.19 -31.58
CA ASN A 79 -11.52 23.64 -31.48
C ASN A 79 -10.23 24.43 -31.78
N GLY A 80 -9.10 23.76 -32.08
CA GLY A 80 -7.85 24.41 -32.48
C GLY A 80 -7.22 25.32 -31.42
N VAL A 81 -7.42 25.01 -30.13
CA VAL A 81 -7.04 25.90 -29.00
C VAL A 81 -5.56 25.81 -28.62
N ASP A 82 -4.83 24.79 -29.07
CA ASP A 82 -3.41 24.66 -28.76
C ASP A 82 -2.55 25.44 -29.78
N PRO A 83 -1.69 26.38 -29.33
CA PRO A 83 -0.81 27.11 -30.22
C PRO A 83 0.11 26.14 -30.98
N ALA A 84 0.31 26.40 -32.27
CA ALA A 84 1.22 25.62 -33.10
C ALA A 84 2.62 25.61 -32.45
N PRO A 85 3.26 24.44 -32.29
CA PRO A 85 4.55 24.35 -31.62
C PRO A 85 5.61 25.14 -32.41
N SER A 86 6.43 25.91 -31.68
CA SER A 86 7.78 26.26 -32.12
C SER A 86 8.56 24.96 -32.38
N SER A 87 9.49 24.94 -33.34
CA SER A 87 10.34 23.77 -33.64
C SER A 87 10.88 23.11 -32.36
N PRO A 88 10.31 21.96 -31.92
CA PRO A 88 10.63 21.42 -30.61
C PRO A 88 12.05 20.87 -30.56
N ARG A 89 12.69 21.01 -29.41
CA ARG A 89 14.07 20.54 -29.19
C ARG A 89 14.11 19.08 -28.74
N PRO A 90 15.23 18.36 -28.97
CA PRO A 90 15.41 17.03 -28.41
C PRO A 90 15.52 17.09 -26.88
N LEU A 91 14.90 16.11 -26.24
CA LEU A 91 14.87 15.92 -24.80
C LEU A 91 15.44 14.54 -24.43
N ALA A 92 16.37 14.51 -23.50
CA ALA A 92 16.83 13.28 -22.86
C ALA A 92 16.51 13.30 -21.36
N ILE A 93 15.91 12.24 -20.86
CA ILE A 93 15.59 12.04 -19.44
C ILE A 93 16.40 10.84 -18.95
N LEU A 94 17.24 11.05 -17.95
CA LEU A 94 17.80 9.99 -17.12
C LEU A 94 16.98 9.92 -15.83
N LEU A 95 16.17 8.88 -15.72
CA LEU A 95 15.43 8.56 -14.51
C LEU A 95 16.25 7.56 -13.70
N VAL A 96 16.65 7.96 -12.48
CA VAL A 96 17.38 7.10 -11.53
C VAL A 96 16.39 6.70 -10.44
N ASP A 97 15.82 5.50 -10.56
CA ASP A 97 14.80 4.96 -9.65
C ASP A 97 15.31 4.97 -8.19
N GLY A 98 14.53 5.53 -7.27
CA GLY A 98 14.84 5.50 -5.84
C GLY A 98 16.02 6.37 -5.35
N LEU A 99 16.62 7.23 -6.18
CA LEU A 99 17.73 8.09 -5.73
C LEU A 99 17.27 9.14 -4.70
N ARG A 100 17.88 9.14 -3.51
CA ARG A 100 17.59 10.14 -2.47
C ARG A 100 18.25 11.49 -2.75
N VAL A 101 17.68 12.54 -2.17
CA VAL A 101 18.20 13.92 -2.29
C VAL A 101 19.61 14.06 -1.71
N ASP A 102 19.89 13.43 -0.56
CA ASP A 102 21.20 13.47 0.10
C ASP A 102 22.27 12.64 -0.62
N GLU A 103 21.89 11.56 -1.31
CA GLU A 103 22.77 10.81 -2.21
C GLU A 103 23.13 11.63 -3.44
N ALA A 104 22.13 12.29 -4.04
CA ALA A 104 22.29 13.23 -5.13
C ALA A 104 23.25 14.39 -4.79
N GLU A 105 23.17 14.95 -3.58
CA GLU A 105 24.09 16.01 -3.13
C GLU A 105 25.55 15.53 -3.00
N ARG A 106 25.74 14.25 -2.66
CA ARG A 106 27.06 13.63 -2.53
C ARG A 106 27.68 13.24 -3.88
N SER A 107 26.86 12.98 -4.91
CA SER A 107 27.29 12.63 -6.27
C SER A 107 28.11 13.74 -6.95
N PRO A 108 29.40 13.50 -7.29
CA PRO A 108 30.21 14.47 -8.02
C PRO A 108 29.64 14.85 -9.40
N ALA A 109 29.19 13.87 -10.19
CA ALA A 109 28.66 14.14 -11.53
C ALA A 109 27.35 14.92 -11.46
N LEU A 110 26.48 14.64 -10.49
CA LEU A 110 25.24 15.39 -10.33
C LEU A 110 25.47 16.81 -9.84
N ARG A 111 26.43 17.04 -8.93
CA ARG A 111 26.85 18.42 -8.58
C ARG A 111 27.35 19.18 -9.80
N ALA A 112 28.16 18.54 -10.64
CA ALA A 112 28.65 19.16 -11.88
C ALA A 112 27.49 19.43 -12.87
N PHE A 113 26.56 18.48 -13.03
CA PHE A 113 25.39 18.64 -13.90
C PHE A 113 24.48 19.79 -13.43
N ARG A 114 24.32 19.96 -12.11
CA ARG A 114 23.51 21.01 -11.48
C ARG A 114 24.07 22.42 -11.68
N ALA A 115 25.38 22.57 -11.86
CA ALA A 115 26.00 23.88 -12.06
C ALA A 115 25.51 24.52 -13.37
N GLY A 116 24.70 25.58 -13.30
CA GLY A 116 24.05 26.19 -14.47
C GLY A 116 22.81 25.42 -14.98
N ALA A 117 22.20 24.60 -14.14
CA ALA A 117 20.93 23.91 -14.42
C ALA A 117 19.82 24.40 -13.48
N LEU A 118 18.56 24.31 -13.94
CA LEU A 118 17.41 24.46 -13.05
C LEU A 118 17.27 23.20 -12.21
N HIS A 119 17.40 23.28 -10.89
CA HIS A 119 17.41 22.10 -10.03
C HIS A 119 16.56 22.26 -8.76
N GLY A 120 16.24 21.14 -8.13
CA GLY A 120 15.49 21.14 -6.88
C GLY A 120 15.01 19.75 -6.49
N THR A 121 13.85 19.68 -5.85
CA THR A 121 13.20 18.43 -5.46
C THR A 121 11.80 18.33 -6.04
N VAL A 122 11.38 17.13 -6.39
CA VAL A 122 9.98 16.80 -6.63
C VAL A 122 9.42 16.19 -5.36
N ARG A 123 8.25 16.68 -4.92
CA ARG A 123 7.54 16.17 -3.75
C ARG A 123 6.37 15.30 -4.19
N TYR A 124 6.49 14.00 -4.01
CA TYR A 124 5.50 13.03 -4.44
C TYR A 124 4.34 12.92 -3.44
N PRO A 125 3.09 12.90 -3.91
CA PRO A 125 1.96 12.56 -3.07
C PRO A 125 2.00 11.07 -2.74
N ARG A 126 1.32 10.69 -1.66
CA ARG A 126 1.13 9.27 -1.33
C ARG A 126 0.22 8.58 -2.36
N PRO A 127 0.48 7.29 -2.68
CA PRO A 127 1.67 6.54 -2.29
C PRO A 127 2.86 6.92 -3.19
N THR A 128 4.07 6.92 -2.64
CA THR A 128 5.32 7.17 -3.40
C THR A 128 5.80 5.88 -4.07
N LEU A 129 4.91 5.28 -4.87
CA LEU A 129 5.20 4.09 -5.67
C LEU A 129 5.50 4.50 -7.10
N SER A 130 6.45 3.78 -7.69
CA SER A 130 7.13 4.15 -8.93
C SER A 130 6.18 4.32 -10.11
N THR A 131 5.28 3.37 -10.36
CA THR A 131 4.35 3.42 -11.53
C THR A 131 3.52 4.69 -11.58
N GLY A 132 2.98 5.14 -10.45
CA GLY A 132 2.20 6.37 -10.39
C GLY A 132 3.08 7.60 -10.60
N ALA A 133 4.25 7.63 -9.98
CA ALA A 133 5.22 8.70 -10.16
C ALA A 133 5.66 8.86 -11.62
N TYR A 134 6.03 7.76 -12.29
CA TYR A 134 6.40 7.74 -13.71
C TYR A 134 5.30 8.27 -14.61
N HIS A 135 4.07 7.83 -14.37
CA HIS A 135 2.91 8.29 -15.12
C HIS A 135 2.71 9.80 -14.95
N ALA A 136 2.77 10.31 -13.72
CA ALA A 136 2.62 11.73 -13.44
C ALA A 136 3.74 12.59 -14.07
N LEU A 137 4.99 12.11 -14.03
CA LEU A 137 6.16 12.81 -14.58
C LEU A 137 6.05 13.09 -16.09
N VAL A 138 5.50 12.15 -16.86
CA VAL A 138 5.42 12.26 -18.33
C VAL A 138 4.07 12.74 -18.86
N THR A 139 3.01 12.67 -18.05
CA THR A 139 1.65 13.10 -18.44
C THR A 139 1.23 14.42 -17.82
N GLY A 140 1.76 14.76 -16.64
CA GLY A 140 1.24 15.84 -15.81
C GLY A 140 -0.11 15.52 -15.15
N THR A 141 -0.51 14.25 -15.12
CA THR A 141 -1.74 13.78 -14.45
C THR A 141 -1.36 13.04 -13.15
N PRO A 142 -1.68 13.56 -11.95
CA PRO A 142 -1.33 12.90 -10.70
C PRO A 142 -2.16 11.63 -10.46
N ASN A 143 -1.65 10.72 -9.63
CA ASN A 143 -2.24 9.40 -9.32
C ASN A 143 -3.73 9.46 -8.95
N ARG A 144 -4.10 10.47 -8.16
CA ARG A 144 -5.50 10.69 -7.74
C ARG A 144 -6.47 11.00 -8.86
N LEU A 145 -5.97 11.43 -10.02
CA LEU A 145 -6.73 11.67 -11.23
C LEU A 145 -6.54 10.56 -12.26
N SER A 146 -5.36 9.96 -12.38
CA SER A 146 -5.13 8.87 -13.35
C SER A 146 -5.67 7.51 -12.89
N GLY A 147 -5.70 7.29 -11.57
CA GLY A 147 -6.02 5.99 -10.97
C GLY A 147 -4.86 5.00 -10.96
N VAL A 148 -3.66 5.46 -11.30
CA VAL A 148 -2.42 4.66 -11.26
C VAL A 148 -1.80 4.85 -9.88
N PHE A 149 -2.05 3.92 -8.97
CA PHE A 149 -1.60 4.02 -7.58
C PHE A 149 -0.55 2.99 -7.19
N THR A 150 -0.54 1.82 -7.83
CA THR A 150 0.35 0.73 -7.42
C THR A 150 1.26 0.26 -8.54
N ASN A 151 2.35 -0.41 -8.16
CA ASN A 151 3.26 -1.03 -9.13
C ASN A 151 2.65 -2.24 -9.85
N ARG A 152 1.43 -2.68 -9.46
CA ARG A 152 0.71 -3.81 -10.04
C ARG A 152 -0.29 -3.43 -11.13
N TYR A 153 -0.41 -2.15 -11.51
CA TYR A 153 -1.40 -1.69 -12.48
C TYR A 153 -1.38 -2.55 -13.77
N HIS A 154 -0.19 -2.83 -14.29
CA HIS A 154 -0.01 -3.64 -15.50
C HIS A 154 -0.55 -5.08 -15.37
N LEU A 155 -0.55 -5.65 -14.16
CA LEU A 155 -1.12 -6.99 -13.88
C LEU A 155 -2.63 -6.93 -13.76
N THR A 156 -3.16 -5.89 -13.11
CA THR A 156 -4.60 -5.78 -12.80
C THR A 156 -5.42 -5.31 -14.00
N SER A 157 -4.79 -4.62 -14.95
CA SER A 157 -5.40 -4.10 -16.18
C SER A 157 -5.26 -5.02 -17.39
N GLY A 158 -4.67 -6.22 -17.25
CA GLY A 158 -4.38 -7.12 -18.37
C GLY A 158 -3.36 -6.56 -19.36
N GLY A 159 -2.35 -5.84 -18.88
CA GLY A 159 -1.33 -5.16 -19.69
C GLY A 159 -1.75 -3.78 -20.21
N GLY A 160 -2.93 -3.29 -19.82
CA GLY A 160 -3.38 -1.94 -20.15
C GLY A 160 -2.74 -0.86 -19.27
N VAL A 161 -2.77 0.37 -19.75
CA VAL A 161 -2.34 1.56 -18.98
C VAL A 161 -3.51 2.53 -18.94
N ALA A 162 -3.68 3.30 -17.85
CA ALA A 162 -4.53 4.50 -17.85
C ALA A 162 -3.91 5.57 -18.77
N ARG A 163 -3.90 5.31 -20.07
CA ARG A 163 -3.21 6.14 -21.05
C ARG A 163 -3.97 7.45 -21.19
N VAL A 164 -3.26 8.52 -20.89
CA VAL A 164 -3.63 9.90 -21.16
C VAL A 164 -2.51 10.52 -22.00
N ASP A 165 -2.77 11.68 -22.58
CA ASP A 165 -1.79 12.39 -23.41
C ASP A 165 -0.49 12.62 -22.64
N SER A 166 0.66 12.23 -23.20
CA SER A 166 1.99 12.34 -22.59
C SER A 166 2.98 13.16 -23.42
N LEU A 167 4.17 13.44 -22.89
CA LEU A 167 5.27 14.06 -23.65
C LEU A 167 5.58 13.30 -24.95
N ALA A 168 5.51 11.97 -24.91
CA ALA A 168 5.72 11.12 -26.08
C ALA A 168 4.66 11.35 -27.16
N ASP A 169 3.39 11.55 -26.76
CA ASP A 169 2.32 11.91 -27.70
C ASP A 169 2.60 13.26 -28.38
N ARG A 170 3.13 14.22 -27.63
CA ARG A 170 3.48 15.55 -28.16
C ARG A 170 4.64 15.49 -29.15
N VAL A 171 5.66 14.67 -28.87
CA VAL A 171 6.76 14.41 -29.81
C VAL A 171 6.27 13.70 -31.07
N ARG A 172 5.40 12.70 -30.95
CA ARG A 172 4.80 12.01 -32.11
C ARG A 172 3.97 12.93 -32.99
N ALA A 173 3.23 13.88 -32.39
CA ALA A 173 2.40 14.82 -33.13
C ALA A 173 3.19 15.71 -34.11
N VAL A 174 4.49 15.91 -33.86
CA VAL A 174 5.40 16.66 -34.74
C VAL A 174 6.35 15.75 -35.53
N ALA A 175 6.06 14.46 -35.62
CA ALA A 175 6.91 13.44 -36.26
C ALA A 175 8.34 13.36 -35.68
N GLY A 176 8.49 13.66 -34.39
CA GLY A 176 9.75 13.52 -33.68
C GLY A 176 10.10 12.07 -33.35
N ARG A 177 11.36 11.84 -32.98
CA ARG A 177 11.90 10.51 -32.64
C ARG A 177 11.66 10.18 -31.16
N GLU A 178 11.34 8.93 -30.84
CA GLU A 178 11.28 8.48 -29.45
C GLU A 178 12.11 7.22 -29.24
N ARG A 179 12.75 7.11 -28.07
CA ARG A 179 13.52 5.94 -27.66
C ARG A 179 13.46 5.78 -26.15
N TYR A 180 13.28 4.54 -25.69
CA TYR A 180 13.23 4.20 -24.27
C TYR A 180 14.19 3.06 -23.99
N VAL A 181 15.11 3.29 -23.07
CA VAL A 181 16.11 2.32 -22.63
C VAL A 181 15.85 2.08 -21.15
N ALA A 182 15.52 0.85 -20.74
CA ALA A 182 15.28 0.52 -19.34
C ALA A 182 16.16 -0.62 -18.85
N GLU A 183 16.47 -0.58 -17.55
CA GLU A 183 17.07 -1.68 -16.81
C GLU A 183 15.96 -2.58 -16.24
N ASP A 184 15.88 -3.83 -16.69
CA ASP A 184 15.05 -4.93 -16.15
C ASP A 184 13.50 -4.76 -16.09
N LEU A 185 12.93 -3.55 -16.24
CA LEU A 185 11.48 -3.27 -16.18
C LEU A 185 10.80 -2.98 -17.53
N ASP A 186 10.40 -4.01 -18.28
CA ASP A 186 9.63 -3.83 -19.53
C ASP A 186 8.25 -3.17 -19.32
N TRP A 187 7.54 -3.55 -18.26
CA TRP A 187 6.18 -3.06 -18.01
C TRP A 187 6.13 -1.54 -17.77
N LEU A 188 7.22 -0.96 -17.27
CA LEU A 188 7.36 0.49 -17.12
C LEU A 188 7.30 1.17 -18.48
N LEU A 189 8.00 0.62 -19.48
CA LEU A 189 8.06 1.21 -20.82
C LEU A 189 6.69 1.20 -21.50
N GLN A 190 5.82 0.25 -21.16
CA GLN A 190 4.44 0.20 -21.63
C GLN A 190 3.62 1.43 -21.18
N LEU A 191 3.97 2.02 -20.02
CA LEU A 191 3.35 3.26 -19.52
C LEU A 191 3.73 4.48 -20.37
N LEU A 192 4.96 4.49 -20.88
CA LEU A 192 5.56 5.65 -21.51
C LEU A 192 5.28 5.70 -23.03
N THR A 193 5.22 4.54 -23.69
CA THR A 193 4.93 4.47 -25.12
C THR A 193 4.17 3.20 -25.53
N PRO A 194 3.15 3.31 -26.41
CA PRO A 194 2.51 2.14 -27.00
C PRO A 194 3.36 1.47 -28.08
N ARG A 195 4.44 2.10 -28.58
CA ARG A 195 5.26 1.57 -29.68
C ARG A 195 6.28 0.56 -29.16
N ALA A 196 6.16 -0.70 -29.53
CA ALA A 196 7.08 -1.75 -29.07
C ALA A 196 8.49 -1.54 -29.62
N GLU A 197 8.60 -1.04 -30.84
CA GLU A 197 9.85 -0.76 -31.53
C GLU A 197 10.69 0.36 -30.91
N ALA A 198 10.08 1.20 -30.04
CA ALA A 198 10.76 2.28 -29.35
C ALA A 198 11.34 1.84 -27.99
N ARG A 199 11.09 0.60 -27.56
CA ARG A 199 11.39 0.09 -26.22
C ARG A 199 12.53 -0.90 -26.27
N GLU A 200 13.56 -0.66 -25.47
CA GLU A 200 14.73 -1.54 -25.37
C GLU A 200 15.01 -1.85 -23.89
N LEU A 201 15.16 -3.14 -23.60
CA LEU A 201 15.42 -3.65 -22.27
C LEU A 201 16.82 -4.24 -22.18
N PHE A 202 17.56 -3.84 -21.16
CA PHE A 202 18.89 -4.33 -20.87
C PHE A 202 19.03 -4.62 -19.38
N THR A 203 20.14 -5.24 -18.99
CA THR A 203 20.43 -5.59 -17.60
C THR A 203 21.83 -5.11 -17.23
N GLY A 204 22.00 -4.61 -16.00
CA GLY A 204 23.29 -4.22 -15.45
C GLY A 204 24.18 -3.38 -16.39
N GLN A 205 25.41 -3.82 -16.62
CA GLN A 205 26.37 -3.06 -17.45
C GLN A 205 25.95 -2.94 -18.92
N ALA A 206 25.13 -3.85 -19.45
CA ALA A 206 24.61 -3.72 -20.81
C ALA A 206 23.65 -2.53 -20.92
N PHE A 207 22.86 -2.28 -19.87
CA PHE A 207 22.05 -1.06 -19.76
C PHE A 207 22.93 0.18 -19.75
N ASP A 208 24.01 0.18 -18.95
CA ASP A 208 24.90 1.34 -18.86
C ASP A 208 25.51 1.69 -20.23
N ALA A 209 25.92 0.69 -21.02
CA ALA A 209 26.43 0.88 -22.36
C ALA A 209 25.34 1.44 -23.31
N ALA A 210 24.16 0.81 -23.30
CA ALA A 210 23.04 1.22 -24.15
C ALA A 210 22.56 2.66 -23.85
N ALA A 211 22.50 3.05 -22.57
CA ALA A 211 22.14 4.39 -22.15
C ALA A 211 23.16 5.44 -22.65
N ARG A 212 24.47 5.17 -22.48
CA ARG A 212 25.54 6.05 -23.01
C ARG A 212 25.48 6.20 -24.52
N ASP A 213 25.27 5.09 -25.24
CA ASP A 213 25.13 5.10 -26.69
C ASP A 213 23.89 5.89 -27.14
N ALA A 214 22.78 5.76 -26.40
CA ALA A 214 21.56 6.52 -26.66
C ALA A 214 21.76 8.03 -26.43
N PHE A 215 22.42 8.45 -25.35
CA PHE A 215 22.76 9.85 -25.10
C PHE A 215 23.63 10.43 -26.22
N ALA A 216 24.69 9.71 -26.59
CA ALA A 216 25.58 10.12 -27.69
C ALA A 216 24.85 10.19 -29.03
N ALA A 217 23.94 9.25 -29.32
CA ALA A 217 23.13 9.26 -30.52
C ALA A 217 22.16 10.45 -30.58
N PHE A 218 21.49 10.76 -29.46
CA PHE A 218 20.61 11.92 -29.36
C PHE A 218 21.36 13.25 -29.49
N ALA A 219 22.58 13.35 -28.96
CA ALA A 219 23.40 14.55 -29.12
C ALA A 219 23.82 14.82 -30.58
N ARG A 220 23.89 13.81 -31.44
CA ARG A 220 24.27 13.99 -32.86
C ARG A 220 23.15 14.56 -33.73
N ASP A 221 21.92 14.60 -33.25
CA ASP A 221 20.75 14.95 -34.04
C ASP A 221 19.84 15.94 -33.29
N ALA A 222 19.79 17.17 -33.78
CA ALA A 222 19.00 18.26 -33.20
C ALA A 222 17.49 18.19 -33.53
N SER A 223 17.03 17.14 -34.23
CA SER A 223 15.60 16.96 -34.51
C SER A 223 14.78 16.76 -33.22
N PRO A 224 13.50 17.16 -33.22
CA PRO A 224 12.59 16.90 -32.11
C PRO A 224 12.62 15.44 -31.69
N GLY A 225 12.73 15.19 -30.39
CA GLY A 225 12.68 13.82 -29.89
C GLY A 225 12.65 13.69 -28.37
N LEU A 226 12.32 12.49 -27.91
CA LEU A 226 12.30 12.10 -26.50
C LEU A 226 13.12 10.82 -26.31
N LEU A 227 14.16 10.89 -25.51
CA LEU A 227 14.88 9.75 -24.97
C LEU A 227 14.56 9.63 -23.48
N VAL A 228 14.19 8.44 -23.02
CA VAL A 228 14.12 8.12 -21.59
C VAL A 228 15.04 6.94 -21.31
N ALA A 229 16.04 7.15 -20.46
CA ALA A 229 16.87 6.10 -19.88
C ALA A 229 16.42 5.90 -18.43
N HIS A 230 15.90 4.71 -18.10
CA HIS A 230 15.45 4.34 -16.76
C HIS A 230 16.42 3.36 -16.12
N MET A 231 17.07 3.79 -15.05
CA MET A 231 18.01 2.99 -14.26
C MET A 231 17.33 2.49 -12.99
N LEU A 232 17.36 1.18 -12.79
CA LEU A 232 16.67 0.51 -11.68
C LEU A 232 17.61 0.19 -10.52
N ALA A 233 18.90 -0.02 -10.79
CA ALA A 233 19.81 -0.60 -9.81
C ALA A 233 19.95 0.18 -8.49
N VAL A 234 19.65 1.49 -8.47
CA VAL A 234 19.67 2.30 -7.24
C VAL A 234 18.53 1.89 -6.30
N ASP A 235 17.29 1.81 -6.80
CA ASP A 235 16.12 1.30 -6.06
C ASP A 235 16.31 -0.15 -5.61
N GLU A 236 16.69 -1.05 -6.53
CA GLU A 236 16.84 -2.48 -6.22
C GLU A 236 17.88 -2.72 -5.13
N SER A 237 19.06 -2.11 -5.25
CA SER A 237 20.12 -2.27 -4.24
C SER A 237 19.72 -1.74 -2.87
N ALA A 238 18.95 -0.64 -2.82
CA ALA A 238 18.40 -0.10 -1.57
C ALA A 238 17.38 -1.03 -0.94
N HIS A 239 16.48 -1.65 -1.72
CA HIS A 239 15.55 -2.66 -1.22
C HIS A 239 16.26 -3.91 -0.69
N GLU A 240 17.26 -4.40 -1.43
CA GLU A 240 17.97 -5.63 -1.07
C GLU A 240 18.83 -5.50 0.18
N THR A 241 19.51 -4.36 0.33
CA THR A 241 20.62 -4.24 1.29
C THR A 241 20.66 -2.94 2.09
N GLY A 242 19.74 -2.01 1.84
CA GLY A 242 19.75 -0.67 2.44
C GLY A 242 20.71 0.29 1.75
N VAL A 243 20.53 1.58 2.00
CA VAL A 243 21.24 2.67 1.31
C VAL A 243 22.72 2.78 1.69
N ASP A 244 23.09 2.30 2.88
CA ASP A 244 24.48 2.34 3.37
C ASP A 244 25.33 1.15 2.92
N SER A 245 24.80 0.28 2.06
CA SER A 245 25.47 -0.95 1.66
C SER A 245 26.52 -0.74 0.57
N ALA A 246 27.49 -1.66 0.46
CA ALA A 246 28.46 -1.65 -0.63
C ALA A 246 27.81 -1.89 -2.01
N LEU A 247 26.71 -2.66 -2.05
CA LEU A 247 25.95 -2.90 -3.28
C LEU A 247 25.28 -1.61 -3.75
N HIS A 248 24.67 -0.86 -2.82
CA HIS A 248 24.04 0.41 -3.13
C HIS A 248 25.06 1.49 -3.52
N ALA A 249 26.21 1.55 -2.84
CA ALA A 249 27.31 2.42 -3.24
C ALA A 249 27.81 2.14 -4.67
N ALA A 250 27.85 0.87 -5.09
CA ALA A 250 28.20 0.50 -6.46
C ALA A 250 27.13 0.94 -7.47
N ALA A 251 25.84 0.83 -7.13
CA ALA A 251 24.74 1.33 -7.96
C ALA A 251 24.81 2.87 -8.11
N LEU A 252 25.05 3.62 -7.02
CA LEU A 252 25.26 5.06 -7.09
C LEU A 252 26.45 5.45 -7.98
N GLY A 253 27.54 4.66 -7.96
CA GLY A 253 28.68 4.86 -8.85
C GLY A 253 28.32 4.69 -10.34
N ARG A 254 27.43 3.75 -10.67
CA ARG A 254 26.90 3.60 -12.04
C ARG A 254 26.03 4.80 -12.44
N ALA A 255 25.15 5.25 -11.55
CA ALA A 255 24.30 6.42 -11.77
C ALA A 255 25.14 7.68 -12.01
N ASP A 256 26.18 7.91 -11.20
CA ASP A 256 27.13 9.03 -11.36
C ASP A 256 27.79 9.01 -12.75
N ALA A 257 28.22 7.84 -13.23
CA ALA A 257 28.81 7.69 -14.56
C ALA A 257 27.82 7.95 -15.71
N LEU A 258 26.53 7.62 -15.53
CA LEU A 258 25.49 7.92 -16.53
C LEU A 258 25.13 9.41 -16.53
N VAL A 259 25.07 10.05 -15.36
CA VAL A 259 24.90 11.50 -15.25
C VAL A 259 26.06 12.25 -15.93
N ALA A 260 27.29 11.80 -15.73
CA ALA A 260 28.46 12.37 -16.41
C ALA A 260 28.38 12.23 -17.94
N ALA A 261 27.93 11.07 -18.44
CA ALA A 261 27.75 10.84 -19.88
C ALA A 261 26.63 11.73 -20.47
N LEU A 262 25.52 11.89 -19.75
CA LEU A 262 24.44 12.79 -20.17
C LEU A 262 24.90 14.26 -20.16
N HIS A 263 25.70 14.67 -19.17
CA HIS A 263 26.31 16.00 -19.13
C HIS A 263 27.14 16.25 -20.39
N ALA A 264 28.03 15.33 -20.74
CA ALA A 264 28.87 15.45 -21.94
C ALA A 264 28.04 15.51 -23.24
N ALA A 265 26.90 14.81 -23.29
CA ALA A 265 25.97 14.86 -24.42
C ALA A 265 25.32 16.24 -24.58
N VAL A 266 24.95 16.90 -23.48
CA VAL A 266 24.41 18.27 -23.50
C VAL A 266 25.47 19.27 -23.96
N ASP A 267 26.70 19.16 -23.46
CA ASP A 267 27.79 20.05 -23.85
C ASP A 267 28.14 19.92 -25.35
N ALA A 268 28.01 18.71 -25.91
CA ALA A 268 28.21 18.45 -27.33
C ALA A 268 27.04 18.94 -28.22
N GLN A 269 25.85 19.13 -27.67
CA GLN A 269 24.64 19.49 -28.41
C GLN A 269 23.84 20.59 -27.69
N PRO A 270 24.09 21.88 -28.00
CA PRO A 270 23.41 23.00 -27.34
C PRO A 270 21.87 23.00 -27.48
N ALA A 271 21.32 22.32 -28.49
CA ALA A 271 19.86 22.18 -28.65
C ALA A 271 19.25 21.13 -27.70
N LEU A 272 20.06 20.20 -27.16
CA LEU A 272 19.60 19.12 -26.27
C LEU A 272 19.22 19.68 -24.90
N VAL A 273 17.99 19.40 -24.50
CA VAL A 273 17.54 19.57 -23.11
C VAL A 273 17.71 18.22 -22.41
N ALA A 274 18.30 18.22 -21.23
CA ALA A 274 18.48 17.03 -20.42
C ALA A 274 17.85 17.19 -19.03
N LEU A 275 17.20 16.13 -18.55
CA LEU A 275 16.69 16.01 -17.18
C LEU A 275 17.36 14.81 -16.51
N VAL A 276 17.90 15.03 -15.31
CA VAL A 276 18.15 13.94 -14.35
C VAL A 276 17.08 14.04 -13.26
N ILE A 277 16.39 12.95 -12.95
CA ILE A 277 15.30 12.92 -11.98
C ILE A 277 15.18 11.56 -11.29
N ALA A 278 14.61 11.54 -10.10
CA ALA A 278 14.14 10.33 -9.43
C ALA A 278 12.66 10.45 -9.07
N ASP A 279 12.02 9.33 -8.81
CA ASP A 279 10.58 9.19 -8.60
C ASP A 279 10.16 9.04 -7.14
N HIS A 280 11.10 8.65 -6.28
CA HIS A 280 11.02 8.65 -4.83
C HIS A 280 12.44 8.54 -4.24
N GLY A 281 12.54 8.58 -2.91
CA GLY A 281 13.73 8.08 -2.19
C GLY A 281 13.40 6.84 -1.34
N HIS A 282 14.31 6.46 -0.44
CA HIS A 282 14.22 5.26 0.39
C HIS A 282 14.51 5.55 1.87
N LEU A 283 13.93 4.70 2.73
CA LEU A 283 14.42 4.56 4.10
C LEU A 283 15.85 4.00 4.11
N ASP A 284 16.60 4.24 5.18
CA ASP A 284 17.98 3.74 5.30
C ASP A 284 18.08 2.22 5.14
N VAL A 285 17.09 1.51 5.67
CA VAL A 285 16.95 0.04 5.62
C VAL A 285 16.33 -0.48 4.31
N GLY A 286 16.08 0.40 3.34
CA GLY A 286 15.33 0.12 2.12
C GLY A 286 13.81 0.27 2.28
N GLY A 287 13.09 0.28 1.15
CA GLY A 287 11.64 0.46 1.12
C GLY A 287 11.19 1.92 0.94
N HIS A 288 10.05 2.06 0.28
CA HIS A 288 9.39 3.33 -0.06
C HIS A 288 7.86 3.12 -0.18
N GLY A 289 7.11 4.20 -0.34
CA GLY A 289 5.65 4.20 -0.55
C GLY A 289 4.89 5.05 0.46
N GLY A 290 5.50 5.38 1.60
CA GLY A 290 4.93 6.13 2.71
C GLY A 290 5.03 7.66 2.60
N ASP A 291 5.08 8.34 3.74
CA ASP A 291 5.20 9.80 3.85
C ASP A 291 6.48 10.28 4.55
N GLU A 292 7.46 9.40 4.68
CA GLU A 292 8.75 9.75 5.26
C GLU A 292 9.46 10.84 4.44
N PRO A 293 10.07 11.87 5.07
CA PRO A 293 10.66 13.00 4.36
C PRO A 293 11.69 12.64 3.28
N GLU A 294 12.49 11.61 3.54
CA GLU A 294 13.50 11.04 2.65
C GLU A 294 12.91 10.20 1.51
N VAL A 295 11.68 9.73 1.66
CA VAL A 295 10.96 8.93 0.65
C VAL A 295 10.14 9.82 -0.28
N VAL A 296 9.47 10.85 0.27
CA VAL A 296 8.55 11.72 -0.50
C VAL A 296 9.23 12.77 -1.35
N ARG A 297 10.53 13.02 -1.14
CA ARG A 297 11.30 13.99 -1.93
C ARG A 297 12.34 13.27 -2.77
N ALA A 298 12.34 13.55 -4.07
CA ALA A 298 13.34 13.05 -4.99
C ALA A 298 14.04 14.22 -5.70
N PRO A 299 15.34 14.12 -6.00
CA PRO A 299 16.10 15.17 -6.68
C PRO A 299 15.70 15.31 -8.15
N PHE A 300 15.82 16.51 -8.69
CA PHE A 300 15.82 16.74 -10.13
C PHE A 300 16.80 17.86 -10.55
N ALA A 301 17.27 17.80 -11.80
CA ALA A 301 18.03 18.87 -12.44
C ALA A 301 17.78 18.88 -13.95
N ILE A 302 17.53 20.06 -14.53
CA ILE A 302 17.27 20.28 -15.95
C ILE A 302 18.33 21.21 -16.53
N ARG A 303 19.03 20.75 -17.56
CA ARG A 303 20.09 21.48 -18.24
C ARG A 303 19.75 21.66 -19.72
N GLY A 304 20.07 22.82 -20.27
CA GLY A 304 19.93 23.14 -21.68
C GLY A 304 20.26 24.62 -21.94
N ALA A 305 20.71 24.97 -23.15
CA ALA A 305 21.29 26.28 -23.43
C ALA A 305 20.37 27.50 -23.20
N GLN A 306 19.05 27.30 -23.11
CA GLN A 306 18.07 28.37 -22.87
C GLN A 306 17.38 28.28 -21.51
N ILE A 307 17.80 27.35 -20.65
CA ILE A 307 17.31 27.30 -19.29
C ILE A 307 18.09 28.39 -18.55
N ALA A 308 17.39 29.46 -18.18
CA ALA A 308 17.99 30.55 -17.44
C ALA A 308 18.57 30.00 -16.14
N ASP A 309 19.82 30.35 -15.88
CA ASP A 309 20.45 30.08 -14.60
C ASP A 309 19.64 30.77 -13.50
N ARG A 310 19.21 29.98 -12.51
CA ARG A 310 18.54 30.46 -11.30
C ARG A 310 19.38 30.12 -10.08
N ASP A 311 20.67 30.40 -10.18
CA ASP A 311 21.64 30.31 -9.10
C ASP A 311 21.02 30.76 -7.76
N GLY A 312 20.86 29.79 -6.84
CA GLY A 312 20.35 30.01 -5.48
C GLY A 312 18.88 29.64 -5.22
N ASP A 313 18.03 29.51 -6.24
CA ASP A 313 16.63 29.13 -6.05
C ASP A 313 16.45 27.61 -6.11
N THR A 314 16.22 26.97 -4.95
CA THR A 314 15.83 25.56 -4.90
C THR A 314 14.33 25.44 -5.11
N LEU A 315 13.91 24.78 -6.20
CA LEU A 315 12.49 24.59 -6.52
C LEU A 315 11.95 23.31 -5.85
N GLU A 316 10.78 23.38 -5.21
CA GLU A 316 9.99 22.18 -4.84
C GLU A 316 8.82 22.06 -5.83
N LEU A 317 8.84 21.02 -6.67
CA LEU A 317 7.82 20.75 -7.68
C LEU A 317 6.84 19.66 -7.22
N ALA A 318 5.59 19.76 -7.64
CA ALA A 318 4.70 18.60 -7.69
C ALA A 318 5.01 17.77 -8.95
N PRO A 319 4.89 16.43 -8.92
CA PRO A 319 5.26 15.58 -10.06
C PRO A 319 4.44 15.89 -11.32
N GLU A 320 3.18 16.28 -11.17
CA GLU A 320 2.33 16.70 -12.28
C GLU A 320 2.83 17.94 -13.04
N CYS A 321 3.76 18.71 -12.47
CA CYS A 321 4.34 19.89 -13.09
C CYS A 321 5.60 19.62 -13.92
N VAL A 322 6.21 18.44 -13.79
CA VAL A 322 7.45 18.12 -14.52
C VAL A 322 7.20 18.09 -16.03
N ALA A 323 6.12 17.47 -16.49
CA ALA A 323 5.78 17.42 -17.91
C ALA A 323 5.59 18.82 -18.53
N ALA A 324 4.92 19.74 -17.82
CA ALA A 324 4.71 21.11 -18.29
C ALA A 324 6.04 21.90 -18.33
N LEU A 325 6.89 21.72 -17.32
CA LEU A 325 8.22 22.33 -17.27
C LEU A 325 9.10 21.87 -18.44
N LEU A 326 9.12 20.57 -18.74
CA LEU A 326 9.88 20.01 -19.86
C LEU A 326 9.33 20.45 -21.22
N ALA A 327 8.01 20.56 -21.36
CA ALA A 327 7.39 21.10 -22.57
C ALA A 327 7.83 22.56 -22.80
N GLY A 328 7.80 23.39 -21.76
CA GLY A 328 8.30 24.77 -21.83
C GLY A 328 9.80 24.84 -22.17
N ALA A 329 10.64 24.04 -21.53
CA ALA A 329 12.08 24.01 -21.76
C ALA A 329 12.47 23.59 -23.19
N THR A 330 11.68 22.70 -23.80
CA THR A 330 11.92 22.17 -25.15
C THR A 330 11.20 22.97 -26.24
N GLY A 331 10.29 23.88 -25.88
CA GLY A 331 9.39 24.53 -26.84
C GLY A 331 8.32 23.59 -27.41
N SER A 332 8.05 22.46 -26.75
CA SER A 332 6.99 21.52 -27.13
C SER A 332 5.63 21.95 -26.58
N ALA A 333 4.55 21.43 -27.15
CA ALA A 333 3.24 21.53 -26.52
C ALA A 333 3.23 20.77 -25.18
N THR A 334 2.60 21.34 -24.16
CA THR A 334 2.35 20.65 -22.88
C THR A 334 1.37 19.48 -23.13
N PRO A 335 1.52 18.32 -22.47
CA PRO A 335 0.53 17.26 -22.57
C PRO A 335 -0.85 17.77 -22.18
N ARG A 336 -1.88 17.47 -22.97
CA ARG A 336 -3.23 18.02 -22.80
C ARG A 336 -3.93 17.51 -21.54
N SER A 337 -3.48 16.37 -21.03
CA SER A 337 -3.93 15.80 -19.76
C SER A 337 -3.28 16.49 -18.55
N SER A 338 -2.24 17.30 -18.75
CA SER A 338 -1.53 17.97 -17.67
C SER A 338 -2.44 18.88 -16.88
N THR A 339 -2.37 18.72 -15.56
CA THR A 339 -3.13 19.48 -14.56
C THR A 339 -2.27 20.48 -13.82
N CYS A 340 -0.99 20.60 -14.16
CA CYS A 340 -0.14 21.64 -13.61
C CYS A 340 -0.66 23.03 -14.00
N LEU A 341 -0.94 23.84 -12.99
CA LEU A 341 -1.22 25.26 -13.14
C LEU A 341 0.11 26.00 -12.93
N GLY A 342 0.69 26.54 -14.01
CA GLY A 342 1.85 27.43 -13.90
C GLY A 342 1.51 28.72 -13.14
N GLU A 343 2.49 29.61 -12.95
CA GLU A 343 2.31 30.87 -12.20
C GLU A 343 1.17 31.76 -12.74
N GLN A 344 0.92 31.70 -14.05
CA GLN A 344 -0.18 32.42 -14.72
C GLN A 344 -1.07 31.39 -15.45
N PRO A 345 -2.06 30.80 -14.76
CA PRO A 345 -2.88 29.76 -15.35
C PRO A 345 -3.83 30.32 -16.41
N THR A 346 -3.96 29.62 -17.53
CA THR A 346 -4.92 29.99 -18.58
C THR A 346 -6.35 29.59 -18.17
N PRO A 347 -7.39 30.27 -18.69
CA PRO A 347 -8.79 29.87 -18.46
C PRO A 347 -9.08 28.41 -18.83
N GLY A 348 -8.50 27.93 -19.93
CA GLY A 348 -8.62 26.52 -20.35
C GLY A 348 -7.94 25.56 -19.37
N GLY A 349 -6.76 25.89 -18.85
CA GLY A 349 -6.08 25.12 -17.81
C GLY A 349 -6.89 25.04 -16.51
N LEU A 350 -7.45 26.17 -16.06
CA LEU A 350 -8.32 26.22 -14.89
C LEU A 350 -9.59 25.36 -15.07
N GLN A 351 -10.23 25.42 -16.23
CA GLN A 351 -11.39 24.60 -16.54
C GLN A 351 -11.07 23.10 -16.54
N ARG A 352 -9.93 22.69 -17.13
CA ARG A 352 -9.47 21.29 -17.11
C ARG A 352 -9.33 20.77 -15.69
N VAL A 353 -8.58 21.50 -14.87
CA VAL A 353 -8.33 21.12 -13.48
C VAL A 353 -9.65 21.06 -12.71
N ALA A 354 -10.48 22.09 -12.81
CA ALA A 354 -11.77 22.12 -12.13
C ALA A 354 -12.67 20.92 -12.50
N PHE A 355 -12.70 20.55 -13.78
CA PHE A 355 -13.49 19.42 -14.27
C PHE A 355 -12.95 18.07 -13.77
N ALA A 356 -11.64 17.85 -13.87
CA ALA A 356 -11.00 16.63 -13.37
C ALA A 356 -11.13 16.49 -11.85
N GLU A 357 -10.96 17.58 -11.10
CA GLU A 357 -11.19 17.59 -9.65
C GLU A 357 -12.63 17.26 -9.28
N ASP A 358 -13.60 17.75 -10.05
CA ASP A 358 -15.01 17.47 -9.78
C ASP A 358 -15.36 16.00 -9.98
N ALA A 359 -14.88 15.40 -11.08
CA ALA A 359 -15.02 13.97 -11.32
C ALA A 359 -14.37 13.15 -10.19
N ALA A 360 -13.15 13.52 -9.78
CA ALA A 360 -12.46 12.87 -8.67
C ALA A 360 -13.26 13.02 -7.36
N ARG A 361 -13.77 14.22 -7.02
CA ARG A 361 -14.60 14.44 -5.82
C ARG A 361 -15.85 13.56 -5.80
N ARG A 362 -16.55 13.43 -6.92
CA ARG A 362 -17.74 12.56 -7.02
C ARG A 362 -17.41 11.10 -6.77
N GLN A 363 -16.31 10.60 -7.34
CA GLN A 363 -15.83 9.24 -7.08
C GLN A 363 -15.47 9.04 -5.60
N ARG A 364 -14.81 10.01 -4.95
CA ARG A 364 -14.52 9.96 -3.50
C ARG A 364 -15.78 9.84 -2.65
N GLY A 365 -16.81 10.63 -2.94
CA GLY A 365 -18.08 10.57 -2.20
C GLY A 365 -18.78 9.21 -2.30
N LEU A 366 -18.74 8.57 -3.49
CA LEU A 366 -19.28 7.22 -3.67
C LEU A 366 -18.49 6.17 -2.86
N HIS A 367 -17.16 6.33 -2.78
CA HIS A 367 -16.30 5.46 -1.98
C HIS A 367 -16.58 5.60 -0.48
N GLU A 368 -16.69 6.83 0.02
CA GLU A 368 -17.03 7.11 1.43
C GLU A 368 -18.38 6.51 1.82
N ALA A 369 -19.39 6.59 0.95
CA ALA A 369 -20.70 6.00 1.17
C ALA A 369 -20.65 4.46 1.30
N ARG A 370 -19.87 3.78 0.46
CA ARG A 370 -19.65 2.32 0.54
C ARG A 370 -18.93 1.92 1.82
N THR A 371 -17.92 2.70 2.21
CA THR A 371 -17.11 2.52 3.42
C THR A 371 -17.97 2.51 4.69
N LEU A 372 -18.92 3.44 4.81
CA LEU A 372 -19.79 3.54 5.99
C LEU A 372 -20.63 2.26 6.21
N GLY A 373 -21.14 1.65 5.14
CA GLY A 373 -21.88 0.40 5.21
C GLY A 373 -21.02 -0.79 5.67
N LEU A 374 -19.78 -0.87 5.18
CA LEU A 374 -18.83 -1.91 5.55
C LEU A 374 -18.36 -1.79 7.00
N LEU A 375 -18.23 -0.58 7.54
CA LEU A 375 -17.90 -0.36 8.95
C LEU A 375 -18.98 -0.94 9.87
N GLY A 376 -20.25 -0.83 9.49
CA GLY A 376 -21.37 -1.48 10.19
C GLY A 376 -21.21 -3.01 10.23
N LEU A 377 -20.78 -3.63 9.13
CA LEU A 377 -20.50 -5.07 9.07
C LEU A 377 -19.31 -5.47 9.96
N GLY A 378 -18.22 -4.70 9.95
CA GLY A 378 -17.06 -4.94 10.83
C GLY A 378 -17.44 -4.87 12.32
N MET A 379 -18.28 -3.90 12.70
CA MET A 379 -18.82 -3.80 14.05
C MET A 379 -19.73 -4.99 14.39
N LEU A 380 -20.58 -5.45 13.45
CA LEU A 380 -21.40 -6.64 13.63
C LEU A 380 -20.55 -7.90 13.85
N LEU A 381 -19.50 -8.11 13.06
CA LEU A 381 -18.57 -9.24 13.23
C LEU A 381 -17.89 -9.21 14.60
N THR A 382 -17.52 -8.02 15.08
CA THR A 382 -16.96 -7.83 16.43
C THR A 382 -17.95 -8.27 17.51
N LEU A 383 -19.21 -7.81 17.41
CA LEU A 383 -20.27 -8.17 18.36
C LEU A 383 -20.62 -9.66 18.30
N MET A 384 -20.67 -10.25 17.10
CA MET A 384 -20.87 -11.70 16.91
C MET A 384 -19.74 -12.49 17.55
N GLY A 385 -18.50 -12.06 17.40
CA GLY A 385 -17.34 -12.72 18.01
C GLY A 385 -17.34 -12.66 19.53
N LEU A 386 -17.70 -11.51 20.10
CA LEU A 386 -17.86 -11.35 21.54
C LEU A 386 -18.98 -12.26 22.06
N GLY A 387 -20.13 -12.28 21.37
CA GLY A 387 -21.26 -13.13 21.71
C GLY A 387 -20.95 -14.63 21.60
N ALA A 388 -20.27 -15.05 20.54
CA ALA A 388 -19.84 -16.43 20.34
C ALA A 388 -18.87 -16.88 21.45
N THR A 389 -17.82 -16.09 21.73
CA THR A 389 -16.86 -16.38 22.80
C THR A 389 -17.55 -16.47 24.16
N THR A 390 -18.44 -15.51 24.47
CA THR A 390 -19.20 -15.49 25.74
C THR A 390 -20.07 -16.73 25.91
N ARG A 391 -20.81 -17.15 24.87
CA ARG A 391 -21.69 -18.33 24.92
C ARG A 391 -20.92 -19.65 24.93
N SER A 392 -19.83 -19.71 24.18
CA SER A 392 -19.02 -20.92 24.01
C SER A 392 -18.18 -21.28 25.23
N PHE A 393 -17.83 -20.29 26.05
CA PHE A 393 -16.90 -20.51 27.17
C PHE A 393 -17.40 -19.95 28.51
N SER A 394 -18.71 -19.71 28.62
CA SER A 394 -19.39 -19.33 29.86
C SER A 394 -18.94 -17.97 30.42
N GLY A 395 -18.83 -16.96 29.57
CA GLY A 395 -18.54 -15.58 29.96
C GLY A 395 -17.31 -14.97 29.28
N LEU A 396 -17.07 -13.70 29.58
CA LEU A 396 -15.83 -12.98 29.27
C LEU A 396 -15.00 -12.89 30.54
N ASP A 397 -13.68 -13.00 30.40
CA ASP A 397 -12.74 -12.80 31.49
C ASP A 397 -11.54 -11.96 31.03
N ALA A 398 -10.53 -11.85 31.90
CA ALA A 398 -9.29 -11.18 31.57
C ALA A 398 -8.62 -11.75 30.30
N GLY A 399 -8.75 -13.06 30.05
CA GLY A 399 -8.18 -13.72 28.88
C GLY A 399 -8.79 -13.25 27.57
N SER A 400 -10.12 -13.11 27.52
CA SER A 400 -10.85 -12.64 26.33
C SER A 400 -10.53 -11.18 25.94
N VAL A 401 -10.01 -10.37 26.86
CA VAL A 401 -9.69 -8.96 26.64
C VAL A 401 -8.19 -8.72 26.49
N VAL A 402 -7.37 -9.31 27.36
CA VAL A 402 -5.92 -9.10 27.39
C VAL A 402 -5.26 -9.72 26.17
N ALA A 403 -5.68 -10.91 25.72
CA ALA A 403 -5.04 -11.58 24.60
C ALA A 403 -5.10 -10.75 23.29
N PRO A 404 -6.25 -10.20 22.87
CA PRO A 404 -6.32 -9.27 21.74
C PRO A 404 -5.45 -8.01 21.89
N LEU A 405 -5.44 -7.39 23.07
CA LEU A 405 -4.70 -6.14 23.30
C LEU A 405 -3.18 -6.37 23.23
N VAL A 406 -2.70 -7.45 23.86
CA VAL A 406 -1.28 -7.83 23.85
C VAL A 406 -0.86 -8.28 22.46
N TRP A 407 -1.71 -8.98 21.72
CA TRP A 407 -1.43 -9.34 20.34
C TRP A 407 -1.21 -8.09 19.48
N LEU A 408 -2.16 -7.15 19.47
CA LEU A 408 -2.08 -6.00 18.59
C LEU A 408 -0.92 -5.07 18.98
N ALA A 409 -0.78 -4.74 20.27
CA ALA A 409 0.31 -3.92 20.75
C ALA A 409 1.67 -4.62 20.60
N GLY A 410 1.74 -5.91 20.91
CA GLY A 410 2.95 -6.70 20.80
C GLY A 410 3.40 -6.88 19.34
N ALA A 411 2.48 -7.11 18.40
CA ALA A 411 2.80 -7.17 16.98
C ALA A 411 3.37 -5.83 16.48
N ALA A 412 2.78 -4.70 16.88
CA ALA A 412 3.28 -3.38 16.52
C ALA A 412 4.66 -3.09 17.15
N VAL A 413 4.86 -3.44 18.42
CA VAL A 413 6.16 -3.28 19.10
C VAL A 413 7.22 -4.17 18.47
N LEU A 414 6.93 -5.44 18.20
CA LEU A 414 7.87 -6.35 17.52
C LEU A 414 8.20 -5.84 16.12
N HIS A 415 7.21 -5.35 15.37
CA HIS A 415 7.45 -4.75 14.07
C HIS A 415 8.42 -3.56 14.15
N LEU A 416 8.14 -2.61 15.04
CA LEU A 416 8.97 -1.40 15.20
C LEU A 416 10.37 -1.73 15.75
N ALA A 417 10.46 -2.56 16.78
CA ALA A 417 11.70 -2.79 17.54
C ALA A 417 12.59 -3.90 16.95
N VAL A 418 12.01 -4.92 16.32
CA VAL A 418 12.77 -6.06 15.76
C VAL A 418 13.01 -5.88 14.27
N LEU A 419 12.00 -5.43 13.51
CA LEU A 419 12.18 -5.20 12.07
C LEU A 419 12.81 -3.83 11.79
N GLY A 420 12.74 -2.89 12.73
CA GLY A 420 13.27 -1.54 12.55
C GLY A 420 12.53 -0.75 11.46
N ARG A 421 11.26 -1.08 11.21
CA ARG A 421 10.46 -0.52 10.10
C ARG A 421 9.32 0.35 10.63
N PRO A 422 9.01 1.50 9.98
CA PRO A 422 7.86 2.33 10.34
C PRO A 422 6.54 1.61 10.01
N LEU A 423 5.42 2.07 10.57
CA LEU A 423 4.08 1.53 10.24
C LEU A 423 3.48 2.24 9.02
N THR A 424 4.17 2.17 7.90
CA THR A 424 3.83 2.81 6.62
C THR A 424 4.07 1.83 5.48
N LEU A 425 3.68 2.19 4.24
CA LEU A 425 3.98 1.37 3.07
C LEU A 425 5.49 1.20 2.85
N SER A 426 6.32 2.15 3.28
CA SER A 426 7.78 2.08 3.19
C SER A 426 8.39 0.93 4.00
N ALA A 427 7.63 0.34 4.94
CA ALA A 427 8.04 -0.90 5.60
C ALA A 427 8.24 -2.07 4.61
N ILE A 428 7.50 -2.05 3.50
CA ILE A 428 7.44 -3.09 2.49
C ILE A 428 8.60 -2.90 1.49
N HIS A 429 9.82 -3.25 1.89
CA HIS A 429 10.98 -3.29 0.99
C HIS A 429 10.97 -4.55 0.09
N LEU A 430 10.44 -5.67 0.60
CA LEU A 430 10.12 -6.86 -0.20
C LEU A 430 8.82 -7.46 0.33
N VAL A 431 7.80 -7.53 -0.53
CA VAL A 431 6.42 -7.85 -0.11
C VAL A 431 6.34 -9.17 0.66
N ASN A 432 6.84 -10.26 0.08
CA ASN A 432 6.68 -11.59 0.66
C ASN A 432 7.49 -11.78 1.96
N PRO A 433 8.80 -11.46 2.02
CA PRO A 433 9.57 -11.53 3.26
C PRO A 433 8.96 -10.70 4.38
N HIS A 434 8.51 -9.47 4.08
CA HIS A 434 7.92 -8.58 5.08
C HIS A 434 6.61 -9.12 5.65
N VAL A 435 5.71 -9.60 4.78
CA VAL A 435 4.44 -10.23 5.21
C VAL A 435 4.70 -11.43 6.11
N VAL A 436 5.68 -12.28 5.78
CA VAL A 436 6.05 -13.43 6.61
C VAL A 436 6.57 -12.97 7.98
N ALA A 437 7.46 -11.97 8.02
CA ALA A 437 8.00 -11.42 9.27
C ALA A 437 6.90 -10.83 10.17
N VAL A 438 5.96 -10.08 9.59
CA VAL A 438 4.79 -9.54 10.33
C VAL A 438 3.90 -10.69 10.82
N GLY A 439 3.72 -11.74 10.03
CA GLY A 439 3.01 -12.95 10.44
C GLY A 439 3.67 -13.64 11.65
N VAL A 440 5.00 -13.75 11.66
CA VAL A 440 5.75 -14.26 12.82
C VAL A 440 5.54 -13.36 14.04
N CYS A 441 5.62 -12.02 13.88
CA CYS A 441 5.33 -11.08 14.97
C CYS A 441 3.92 -11.28 15.53
N GLY A 442 2.93 -11.48 14.66
CA GLY A 442 1.55 -11.77 15.02
C GLY A 442 1.38 -13.09 15.78
N ALA A 443 2.06 -14.15 15.34
CA ALA A 443 2.04 -15.45 16.02
C ALA A 443 2.68 -15.39 17.42
N VAL A 444 3.85 -14.74 17.54
CA VAL A 444 4.57 -14.60 18.82
C VAL A 444 3.76 -13.76 19.81
N SER A 445 3.32 -12.57 19.41
CA SER A 445 2.52 -11.69 20.26
C SER A 445 1.16 -12.29 20.61
N GLY A 446 0.53 -13.03 19.68
CA GLY A 446 -0.69 -13.78 19.92
C GLY A 446 -0.53 -14.86 20.98
N ALA A 447 0.55 -15.66 20.89
CA ALA A 447 0.87 -16.68 21.89
C ALA A 447 1.12 -16.07 23.28
N LEU A 448 1.89 -14.98 23.35
CA LEU A 448 2.14 -14.24 24.60
C LEU A 448 0.85 -13.67 25.19
N GLY A 449 0.00 -13.06 24.35
CA GLY A 449 -1.29 -12.53 24.76
C GLY A 449 -2.21 -13.60 25.33
N MET A 450 -2.30 -14.76 24.68
CA MET A 450 -3.07 -15.89 25.20
C MET A 450 -2.54 -16.41 26.54
N ALA A 451 -1.21 -16.55 26.67
CA ALA A 451 -0.58 -17.01 27.90
C ALA A 451 -0.81 -16.03 29.06
N LEU A 452 -0.57 -14.74 28.85
CA LEU A 452 -0.78 -13.70 29.87
C LEU A 452 -2.26 -13.57 30.23
N GLY A 453 -3.13 -13.55 29.24
CA GLY A 453 -4.57 -13.47 29.43
C GLY A 453 -5.12 -14.66 30.24
N ALA A 454 -4.72 -15.88 29.88
CA ALA A 454 -5.09 -17.08 30.62
C ALA A 454 -4.54 -17.05 32.06
N TRP A 455 -3.28 -16.66 32.25
CA TRP A 455 -2.67 -16.53 33.58
C TRP A 455 -3.44 -15.53 34.46
N LEU A 456 -3.79 -14.35 33.95
CA LEU A 456 -4.59 -13.36 34.69
C LEU A 456 -6.00 -13.87 35.02
N ALA A 457 -6.64 -14.59 34.09
CA ALA A 457 -7.95 -15.19 34.33
C ALA A 457 -7.89 -16.23 35.46
N ILE A 458 -6.87 -17.08 35.45
CA ILE A 458 -6.63 -18.09 36.50
C ILE A 458 -6.36 -17.40 37.85
N ALA A 459 -5.47 -16.42 37.87
CA ALA A 459 -5.10 -15.68 39.08
C ALA A 459 -6.31 -14.99 39.73
N ARG A 460 -7.25 -14.46 38.94
CA ARG A 460 -8.48 -13.82 39.43
C ARG A 460 -9.54 -14.82 39.88
N ALA A 461 -9.62 -15.99 39.25
CA ALA A 461 -10.61 -17.02 39.57
C ALA A 461 -10.22 -17.90 40.78
N GLY A 462 -8.94 -17.94 41.15
CA GLY A 462 -8.46 -18.67 42.33
C GLY A 462 -8.46 -20.19 42.15
N ALA A 463 -8.56 -20.93 43.26
CA ALA A 463 -8.29 -22.38 43.34
C ALA A 463 -9.22 -23.29 42.50
N GLY A 464 -10.29 -22.75 41.89
CA GLY A 464 -11.22 -23.50 41.03
C GLY A 464 -11.08 -23.21 39.53
N ALA A 465 -10.07 -22.44 39.11
CA ALA A 465 -9.90 -22.08 37.71
C ALA A 465 -9.44 -23.27 36.86
N ASP A 466 -10.12 -23.55 35.75
CA ASP A 466 -9.64 -24.50 34.74
C ASP A 466 -8.69 -23.79 33.76
N PRO A 467 -7.37 -24.11 33.78
CA PRO A 467 -6.41 -23.47 32.88
C PRO A 467 -6.70 -23.72 31.40
N ARG A 468 -7.30 -24.86 31.05
CA ARG A 468 -7.65 -25.18 29.65
C ARG A 468 -8.79 -24.30 29.19
N LEU A 469 -9.80 -24.10 30.04
CA LEU A 469 -10.92 -23.21 29.73
C LEU A 469 -10.47 -21.76 29.59
N ALA A 470 -9.57 -21.28 30.47
CA ALA A 470 -8.98 -19.94 30.37
C ALA A 470 -8.21 -19.76 29.05
N LEU A 471 -7.43 -20.76 28.64
CA LEU A 471 -6.67 -20.72 27.39
C LEU A 471 -7.58 -20.79 26.14
N ARG A 472 -8.64 -21.62 26.18
CA ARG A 472 -9.65 -21.68 25.11
C ARG A 472 -10.38 -20.34 24.93
N ARG A 473 -10.72 -19.65 26.02
CA ARG A 473 -11.31 -18.30 26.00
C ARG A 473 -10.39 -17.27 25.39
N ALA A 474 -9.12 -17.26 25.82
CA ALA A 474 -8.13 -16.34 25.30
C ALA A 474 -7.90 -16.54 23.79
N ALA A 475 -7.78 -17.81 23.36
CA ALA A 475 -7.68 -18.17 21.95
C ALA A 475 -8.94 -17.78 21.16
N GLY A 476 -10.13 -18.03 21.68
CA GLY A 476 -11.39 -17.65 21.04
C GLY A 476 -11.54 -16.14 20.87
N GLY A 477 -11.19 -15.38 21.90
CA GLY A 477 -11.14 -13.91 21.83
C GLY A 477 -10.16 -13.41 20.78
N LEU A 478 -8.97 -14.00 20.71
CA LEU A 478 -7.94 -13.65 19.73
C LEU A 478 -8.38 -13.94 18.28
N VAL A 479 -9.07 -15.07 18.03
CA VAL A 479 -9.59 -15.42 16.70
C VAL A 479 -10.52 -14.32 16.17
N TRP A 480 -11.53 -13.95 16.96
CA TRP A 480 -12.48 -12.93 16.54
C TRP A 480 -11.88 -11.53 16.49
N ALA A 481 -10.97 -11.20 17.40
CA ALA A 481 -10.27 -9.92 17.36
C ALA A 481 -9.41 -9.79 16.09
N SER A 482 -8.77 -10.86 15.64
CA SER A 482 -7.98 -10.86 14.40
C SER A 482 -8.85 -10.59 13.18
N ILE A 483 -9.99 -11.28 13.08
CA ILE A 483 -10.97 -11.09 11.99
C ILE A 483 -11.58 -9.68 12.04
N ALA A 484 -11.98 -9.21 13.23
CA ALA A 484 -12.57 -7.91 13.42
C ALA A 484 -11.61 -6.77 13.12
N ALA A 485 -10.36 -6.85 13.59
CA ALA A 485 -9.35 -5.82 13.36
C ALA A 485 -9.07 -5.65 11.85
N PHE A 486 -8.85 -6.75 11.13
CA PHE A 486 -8.72 -6.68 9.68
C PHE A 486 -10.01 -6.18 9.02
N GLY A 487 -11.17 -6.72 9.38
CA GLY A 487 -12.46 -6.31 8.81
C GLY A 487 -12.73 -4.82 8.98
N LEU A 488 -12.39 -4.24 10.13
CA LEU A 488 -12.50 -2.80 10.39
C LEU A 488 -11.52 -1.99 9.55
N ALA A 489 -10.26 -2.43 9.42
CA ALA A 489 -9.27 -1.75 8.59
C ALA A 489 -9.62 -1.81 7.10
N TRP A 490 -10.04 -2.99 6.61
CA TRP A 490 -10.52 -3.21 5.26
C TRP A 490 -11.79 -2.38 4.96
N ALA A 491 -12.73 -2.35 5.92
CA ALA A 491 -13.94 -1.54 5.81
C ALA A 491 -13.65 -0.04 5.79
N ARG A 492 -12.66 0.43 6.56
CA ARG A 492 -12.24 1.85 6.61
C ARG A 492 -11.73 2.37 5.26
N ILE A 493 -11.20 1.49 4.42
CA ILE A 493 -10.74 1.81 3.07
C ILE A 493 -11.70 1.29 2.00
N GLY A 494 -12.96 0.99 2.35
CA GLY A 494 -14.04 0.75 1.40
C GLY A 494 -13.85 -0.42 0.41
N GLY A 495 -12.96 -1.37 0.72
CA GLY A 495 -12.65 -2.49 -0.18
C GLY A 495 -11.88 -2.09 -1.46
N ALA A 496 -11.38 -0.86 -1.56
CA ALA A 496 -10.50 -0.41 -2.63
C ALA A 496 -9.68 0.79 -2.16
N TYR A 497 -8.39 0.87 -2.49
CA TYR A 497 -7.58 2.05 -2.15
C TYR A 497 -7.88 3.27 -3.06
N SER A 498 -9.12 3.52 -3.48
CA SER A 498 -9.46 4.63 -4.37
C SER A 498 -10.67 5.41 -3.85
N PRO A 499 -10.51 6.69 -3.46
CA PRO A 499 -9.23 7.41 -3.39
C PRO A 499 -8.26 6.76 -2.40
N TRP A 500 -6.96 6.84 -2.68
CA TRP A 500 -5.94 6.29 -1.79
C TRP A 500 -6.06 6.87 -0.37
N PRO A 501 -5.79 6.07 0.69
CA PRO A 501 -6.07 6.49 2.05
C PRO A 501 -5.37 7.80 2.44
N VAL A 502 -6.03 8.56 3.32
CA VAL A 502 -5.61 9.90 3.73
C VAL A 502 -4.35 9.89 4.63
N THR A 503 -3.94 8.73 5.15
CA THR A 503 -2.76 8.59 6.02
C THR A 503 -1.91 7.40 5.62
N ALA A 504 -0.59 7.47 5.81
CA ALA A 504 0.33 6.38 5.49
C ALA A 504 0.00 5.09 6.26
N PHE A 505 -0.38 5.21 7.54
CA PHE A 505 -0.82 4.06 8.33
C PHE A 505 -2.08 3.41 7.74
N ALA A 506 -3.08 4.19 7.31
CA ALA A 506 -4.30 3.61 6.73
C ALA A 506 -4.05 2.84 5.42
N ALA A 507 -3.02 3.20 4.66
CA ALA A 507 -2.62 2.46 3.47
C ALA A 507 -1.86 1.16 3.81
N TYR A 508 -1.15 1.13 4.93
CA TYR A 508 -0.40 -0.05 5.38
C TYR A 508 -1.19 -1.02 6.26
N ALA A 509 -2.14 -0.51 7.04
CA ALA A 509 -2.86 -1.24 8.08
C ALA A 509 -3.54 -2.54 7.59
N PRO A 510 -4.18 -2.61 6.41
CA PRO A 510 -4.79 -3.86 5.95
C PRO A 510 -3.75 -4.96 5.71
N VAL A 511 -2.59 -4.62 5.15
CA VAL A 511 -1.49 -5.58 4.93
C VAL A 511 -0.92 -6.04 6.26
N PHE A 512 -0.64 -5.11 7.17
CA PHE A 512 -0.16 -5.41 8.50
C PHE A 512 -1.13 -6.32 9.28
N LEU A 513 -2.42 -5.97 9.31
CA LEU A 513 -3.44 -6.70 10.06
C LEU A 513 -3.79 -8.04 9.44
N ALA A 514 -3.74 -8.17 8.11
CA ALA A 514 -3.88 -9.47 7.45
C ALA A 514 -2.73 -10.40 7.86
N ALA A 515 -1.49 -9.95 7.72
CA ALA A 515 -0.31 -10.74 8.04
C ALA A 515 -0.25 -11.11 9.53
N ALA A 516 -0.34 -10.11 10.42
CA ALA A 516 -0.32 -10.32 11.87
C ALA A 516 -1.53 -11.14 12.34
N GLY A 517 -2.69 -10.96 11.71
CA GLY A 517 -3.90 -11.72 11.97
C GLY A 517 -3.76 -13.19 11.59
N VAL A 518 -3.22 -13.50 10.40
CA VAL A 518 -2.93 -14.88 9.97
C VAL A 518 -1.99 -15.57 10.98
N GLY A 519 -0.92 -14.88 11.41
CA GLY A 519 -0.03 -15.38 12.46
C GLY A 519 -0.75 -15.69 13.78
N ALA A 520 -1.60 -14.78 14.25
CA ALA A 520 -2.37 -14.96 15.47
C ALA A 520 -3.39 -16.10 15.36
N LEU A 521 -4.06 -16.24 14.21
CA LEU A 521 -4.98 -17.32 13.93
C LEU A 521 -4.27 -18.69 13.96
N LEU A 522 -3.04 -18.77 13.44
CA LEU A 522 -2.23 -20.00 13.48
C LEU A 522 -1.90 -20.38 14.93
N ALA A 523 -1.44 -19.41 15.73
CA ALA A 523 -1.15 -19.61 17.15
C ALA A 523 -2.41 -20.05 17.93
N ALA A 524 -3.55 -19.41 17.68
CA ALA A 524 -4.81 -19.73 18.33
C ALA A 524 -5.32 -21.12 17.93
N ALA A 525 -5.26 -21.49 16.65
CA ALA A 525 -5.66 -22.81 16.16
C ALA A 525 -4.80 -23.92 16.77
N ALA A 526 -3.47 -23.75 16.79
CA ALA A 526 -2.55 -24.69 17.42
C ALA A 526 -2.83 -24.85 18.92
N THR A 527 -3.11 -23.73 19.61
CA THR A 527 -3.47 -23.72 21.03
C THR A 527 -4.76 -24.50 21.28
N LEU A 528 -5.83 -24.21 20.52
CA LEU A 528 -7.12 -24.89 20.64
C LEU A 528 -7.00 -26.40 20.40
N LEU A 529 -6.29 -26.81 19.34
CA LEU A 529 -6.00 -28.22 19.05
C LEU A 529 -5.24 -28.89 20.20
N GLY A 530 -4.22 -28.22 20.75
CA GLY A 530 -3.47 -28.69 21.90
C GLY A 530 -4.35 -28.91 23.14
N THR A 531 -5.32 -28.02 23.39
CA THR A 531 -6.27 -28.19 24.50
C THR A 531 -7.25 -29.34 24.29
N MET A 532 -7.48 -29.76 23.05
CA MET A 532 -8.37 -30.88 22.71
C MET A 532 -7.67 -32.23 22.76
N ALA A 533 -6.37 -32.28 22.40
CA ALA A 533 -5.61 -33.53 22.31
C ALA A 533 -5.38 -34.21 23.67
N LYS A 534 -5.37 -33.45 24.77
CA LYS A 534 -5.28 -34.01 26.13
C LYS A 534 -6.63 -34.59 26.56
N ARG A 535 -6.66 -35.88 26.93
CA ARG A 535 -7.82 -36.50 27.60
C ARG A 535 -8.23 -35.62 28.79
N GLU A 536 -9.53 -35.37 28.91
CA GLU A 536 -10.11 -34.73 30.10
C GLU A 536 -10.51 -35.88 31.01
N VAL A 537 -10.14 -35.78 32.28
CA VAL A 537 -10.76 -36.60 33.31
C VAL A 537 -12.18 -36.03 33.43
N SER A 538 -13.19 -36.83 33.08
CA SER A 538 -14.60 -36.42 33.13
C SER A 538 -14.96 -35.90 34.52
N TYR A 539 -15.03 -34.58 34.69
CA TYR A 539 -15.58 -33.95 35.90
C TYR A 539 -16.99 -33.38 35.67
N TYR A 540 -17.51 -33.49 34.45
CA TYR A 540 -18.89 -33.11 34.08
C TYR A 540 -19.81 -34.34 33.98
N GLU A 541 -19.86 -35.16 35.04
CA GLU A 541 -21.09 -35.93 35.29
C GLU A 541 -22.02 -35.05 36.12
N ARG A 542 -23.25 -34.87 35.64
CA ARG A 542 -24.30 -34.13 36.34
C ARG A 542 -24.46 -34.69 37.76
N PRO A 543 -24.79 -33.87 38.77
CA PRO A 543 -25.40 -34.40 39.99
C PRO A 543 -26.66 -35.14 39.57
N THR A 544 -26.68 -36.46 39.77
CA THR A 544 -27.91 -37.24 39.71
C THR A 544 -28.85 -36.68 40.76
N VAL A 545 -29.95 -36.08 40.30
CA VAL A 545 -31.05 -35.65 41.16
C VAL A 545 -31.58 -36.88 41.87
N GLY A 546 -31.82 -36.74 43.17
CA GLY A 546 -31.96 -37.83 44.12
C GLY A 546 -33.09 -38.82 43.85
N GLY A 547 -32.82 -40.06 44.25
CA GLY A 547 -33.68 -40.89 45.08
C GLY A 547 -35.09 -41.19 44.59
N SER A 548 -35.24 -42.33 43.93
CA SER A 548 -36.37 -43.22 44.18
C SER A 548 -35.89 -44.68 44.15
N ALA A 549 -36.18 -45.39 45.24
CA ALA A 549 -35.87 -46.80 45.41
C ALA A 549 -36.74 -47.65 44.46
N PRO A 550 -36.25 -48.81 43.97
CA PRO A 550 -37.07 -49.69 43.13
C PRO A 550 -38.16 -50.37 43.97
N PRO A 551 -39.39 -50.55 43.44
CA PRO A 551 -40.42 -51.31 44.13
C PRO A 551 -40.04 -52.79 44.14
N GLY A 552 -40.17 -53.43 45.32
CA GLY A 552 -39.99 -54.87 45.49
C GLY A 552 -41.08 -55.68 44.78
N PRO A 553 -40.84 -56.97 44.50
CA PRO A 553 -41.80 -57.82 43.80
C PRO A 553 -42.95 -58.17 44.73
N GLY A 554 -44.16 -57.73 44.36
CA GLY A 554 -45.41 -58.15 44.99
C GLY A 554 -45.92 -59.42 44.32
N ASP A 555 -46.28 -60.39 45.17
CA ASP A 555 -46.95 -61.65 44.86
C ASP A 555 -48.19 -61.49 43.98
N MET A 556 -48.35 -62.41 43.02
CA MET A 556 -49.64 -62.76 42.44
C MET A 556 -50.14 -64.06 43.09
N THR A 557 -51.25 -63.97 43.81
CA THR A 557 -52.27 -65.01 43.93
C THR A 557 -53.56 -64.49 43.36
#